data_AF-A0A2P5NUI6-F1
#
_entry.id   AF-A0A2P5NUI6-F1
#
_cell.length_a   1.000
_cell.length_b   1.000
_cell.length_c   1.000
_cell.angle_alpha   90.00
_cell.angle_beta   90.00
_cell.angle_gamma   90.00
#
_symmetry.space_group_name_H-M   'P 1'
#
loop_
_entity.id
_entity.type
_entity.pdbx_description
1 polymer ?
#
loop_
_entity_poly.entity_id
_entity_poly.type
_entity_poly.pdbx_seq_one_letter_code
_entity_poly.pdbx_strand_id
1 'polypeptide(L)'
;RSILQGLGIQEAVANLGYVFKQSWADQHSQPLKQFFDAGKQARQTLCSSNAAWQKIIPLTKVDDDLTQKHLRQSYCAGNIDQWGEAEQKAAEKVYVLLHQQSKQALTGKSEQLQTGTFWKFN
;
A
#
# COMPACT_ATOMS: atom_id res chain seq x y z
N ARG A 1 8.81 8.69 2.50
CA ARG A 1 8.90 8.42 3.96
C ARG A 1 9.32 9.66 4.74
N SER A 2 10.37 10.37 4.33
CA SER A 2 10.80 11.64 4.97
C SER A 2 9.70 12.70 5.12
N ILE A 3 8.83 12.86 4.12
CA ILE A 3 7.69 13.79 4.19
C ILE A 3 6.74 13.41 5.34
N LEU A 4 6.34 12.14 5.44
CA LEU A 4 5.43 11.68 6.50
C LEU A 4 6.06 11.85 7.89
N GLN A 5 7.36 11.56 8.01
CA GLN A 5 8.10 11.77 9.25
C GLN A 5 8.16 13.25 9.66
N GLY A 6 8.35 14.15 8.69
CA GLY A 6 8.29 15.59 8.90
C GLY A 6 6.89 16.08 9.32
N LEU A 7 5.84 15.32 9.01
CA LEU A 7 4.47 15.55 9.46
C LEU A 7 4.14 14.83 10.78
N GLY A 8 5.14 14.28 11.47
CA GLY A 8 4.97 13.60 12.76
C GLY A 8 4.42 12.18 12.66
N ILE A 9 4.43 11.57 11.47
CA ILE A 9 3.93 10.21 11.22
C ILE A 9 5.14 9.29 11.01
N GLN A 10 5.37 8.39 11.97
CA GLN A 10 6.56 7.54 12.01
C GLN A 10 6.29 6.14 11.45
N GLU A 11 5.02 5.73 11.47
CA GLU A 11 4.55 4.44 11.01
C GLU A 11 4.59 4.34 9.48
N ALA A 12 4.71 3.11 8.97
CA ALA A 12 4.66 2.85 7.55
C ALA A 12 3.21 2.91 7.06
N VAL A 13 2.85 3.99 6.36
CA VAL A 13 1.52 4.14 5.76
C VAL A 13 1.50 3.51 4.37
N ALA A 14 0.52 2.63 4.12
CA ALA A 14 0.26 2.08 2.80
C ALA A 14 -0.40 3.15 1.92
N ASN A 15 0.34 3.68 0.93
CA ASN A 15 -0.16 4.70 0.02
C ASN A 15 -0.96 4.13 -1.17
N LEU A 16 -0.85 2.82 -1.39
CA LEU A 16 -1.57 2.07 -2.41
C LEU A 16 -2.27 0.90 -1.74
N GLY A 17 -3.51 0.63 -2.16
CA GLY A 17 -4.33 -0.44 -1.64
C GLY A 17 -5.26 -1.01 -2.70
N TYR A 18 -5.82 -2.17 -2.40
CA TYR A 18 -6.87 -2.79 -3.20
C TYR A 18 -8.23 -2.31 -2.68
N VAL A 19 -9.14 -2.02 -3.61
CA VAL A 19 -10.53 -1.68 -3.29
C VAL A 19 -11.43 -2.74 -3.92
N PHE A 20 -12.41 -3.18 -3.16
CA PHE A 20 -13.39 -4.19 -3.58
C PHE A 20 -14.72 -3.92 -2.88
N LYS A 21 -15.80 -4.48 -3.43
CA LYS A 21 -17.13 -4.37 -2.80
C LYS A 21 -17.15 -5.24 -1.55
N GLN A 22 -17.56 -4.66 -0.43
CA GLN A 22 -17.69 -5.38 0.85
C GLN A 22 -18.57 -6.62 0.71
N SER A 23 -19.75 -6.50 0.10
CA SER A 23 -20.67 -7.63 -0.11
C SER A 23 -20.07 -8.79 -0.90
N TRP A 24 -19.15 -8.52 -1.83
CA TRP A 24 -18.44 -9.55 -2.56
C TRP A 24 -17.38 -10.21 -1.67
N ALA A 25 -16.63 -9.42 -0.89
CA ALA A 25 -15.62 -9.92 0.03
C ALA A 25 -16.20 -10.79 1.14
N ASP A 26 -17.36 -10.42 1.68
CA ASP A 26 -18.09 -11.21 2.67
C ASP A 26 -18.44 -12.61 2.13
N GLN A 27 -18.83 -12.69 0.85
CA GLN A 27 -19.19 -13.95 0.18
C GLN A 27 -17.97 -14.76 -0.31
N HIS A 28 -16.80 -14.13 -0.43
CA HIS A 28 -15.58 -14.71 -1.03
C HIS A 28 -14.36 -14.52 -0.13
N SER A 29 -14.54 -14.61 1.19
CA SER A 29 -13.49 -14.31 2.18
C SER A 29 -12.24 -15.18 1.99
N GLN A 30 -12.42 -16.47 1.70
CA GLN A 30 -11.30 -17.40 1.48
C GLN A 30 -10.52 -17.10 0.19
N PRO A 31 -11.14 -17.01 -1.01
CA PRO A 31 -10.44 -16.57 -2.22
C PRO A 31 -9.75 -15.22 -2.06
N LEU A 32 -10.39 -14.26 -1.38
CA LEU A 32 -9.80 -12.95 -1.11
C LEU A 32 -8.53 -13.07 -0.26
N LYS A 33 -8.59 -13.84 0.84
CA LYS A 33 -7.42 -14.10 1.68
C LYS A 33 -6.28 -14.73 0.87
N GLN A 34 -6.58 -15.75 0.06
CA GLN A 34 -5.61 -16.42 -0.79
C GLN A 34 -4.96 -15.47 -1.81
N PHE A 35 -5.74 -14.56 -2.39
CA PHE A 35 -5.22 -13.53 -3.29
C PHE A 35 -4.19 -12.63 -2.59
N PHE A 36 -4.47 -12.17 -1.37
CA PHE A 36 -3.53 -11.34 -0.61
C PHE A 36 -2.28 -12.11 -0.16
N ASP A 37 -2.44 -13.37 0.26
CA ASP A 37 -1.33 -14.25 0.63
C ASP A 37 -0.41 -14.50 -0.58
N ALA A 38 -0.98 -14.83 -1.74
CA ALA A 38 -0.25 -15.01 -2.99
C ALA A 38 0.43 -13.71 -3.44
N GLY A 39 -0.25 -12.57 -3.31
CA GLY A 39 0.33 -11.26 -3.59
C GLY A 39 1.52 -10.93 -2.69
N LYS A 40 1.44 -11.25 -1.39
CA LYS A 40 2.55 -11.08 -0.44
C LYS A 40 3.73 -11.95 -0.84
N GLN A 41 3.49 -13.23 -1.13
CA GLN A 41 4.53 -14.15 -1.57
C GLN A 41 5.21 -13.67 -2.86
N ALA A 42 4.43 -13.24 -3.86
CA ALA A 42 4.97 -12.71 -5.11
C ALA A 42 5.88 -11.49 -4.87
N ARG A 43 5.46 -10.53 -4.03
CA ARG A 43 6.30 -9.38 -3.65
C ARG A 43 7.61 -9.81 -2.99
N GLN A 44 7.54 -10.77 -2.07
CA GLN A 44 8.74 -11.31 -1.40
C GLN A 44 9.69 -11.98 -2.40
N THR A 45 9.16 -12.79 -3.33
CA THR A 45 9.95 -13.43 -4.39
C THR A 45 10.62 -12.42 -5.31
N LEU A 46 9.92 -11.36 -5.70
CA LEU A 46 10.51 -10.27 -6.50
C LEU A 46 11.66 -9.57 -5.78
N CYS A 47 11.59 -9.48 -4.44
CA CYS A 47 12.64 -8.88 -3.64
C CYS A 47 13.83 -9.81 -3.39
N SER A 48 13.63 -11.12 -3.27
CA SER A 48 14.70 -12.08 -3.00
C SER A 48 15.31 -12.77 -4.22
N SER A 49 14.65 -12.74 -5.39
CA SER A 49 15.10 -13.48 -6.58
C SER A 49 15.40 -12.57 -7.77
N ASN A 50 16.67 -12.54 -8.18
CA ASN A 50 17.10 -11.85 -9.40
C ASN A 50 16.40 -12.41 -10.63
N ALA A 51 16.27 -13.74 -10.74
CA ALA A 51 15.62 -14.38 -11.87
C ALA A 51 14.13 -14.01 -11.97
N ALA A 52 13.43 -13.88 -10.83
CA ALA A 52 12.04 -13.42 -10.83
C ALA A 52 11.93 -11.95 -11.25
N TRP A 53 12.82 -11.09 -10.74
CA TRP A 53 12.85 -9.68 -11.10
C TRP A 53 13.10 -9.46 -12.59
N GLN A 54 14.04 -10.20 -13.18
CA GLN A 54 14.36 -10.12 -14.62
C GLN A 54 13.16 -10.42 -15.52
N LYS A 55 12.21 -11.25 -15.08
CA LYS A 55 10.98 -11.51 -15.85
C LYS A 55 10.02 -10.33 -15.90
N ILE A 56 10.05 -9.45 -14.90
CA ILE A 56 9.09 -8.35 -14.78
C ILE A 56 9.67 -6.98 -15.13
N ILE A 57 11.00 -6.83 -15.16
CA ILE A 57 11.62 -5.54 -15.47
C ILE A 57 11.19 -4.96 -16.84
N PRO A 58 10.87 -5.74 -17.90
CA PRO A 58 10.35 -5.17 -19.13
C PRO A 58 9.00 -4.45 -18.97
N LEU A 59 8.22 -4.77 -17.92
CA LEU A 59 6.95 -4.10 -17.63
C LEU A 59 7.13 -2.66 -17.14
N THR A 60 8.30 -2.32 -16.62
CA THR A 60 8.60 -0.95 -16.15
C THR A 60 8.92 -0.01 -17.30
N LYS A 61 9.22 -0.54 -18.50
CA LYS A 61 9.63 0.22 -19.70
C LYS A 61 10.83 1.12 -19.44
N VAL A 62 11.77 0.64 -18.62
CA VAL A 62 13.03 1.31 -18.31
C VAL A 62 14.18 0.49 -18.87
N ASP A 63 15.01 1.13 -19.69
CA ASP A 63 16.11 0.47 -20.38
C ASP A 63 17.46 0.62 -19.67
N ASP A 64 17.58 1.54 -18.70
CA ASP A 64 18.86 1.80 -18.02
C ASP A 64 19.02 0.99 -16.72
N ASP A 65 20.14 0.29 -16.60
CA ASP A 65 20.43 -0.63 -15.49
C ASP A 65 20.42 0.04 -14.11
N LEU A 66 20.82 1.31 -14.02
CA LEU A 66 20.87 2.03 -12.76
C LEU A 66 19.47 2.31 -12.24
N THR A 67 18.58 2.84 -13.09
CA THR A 67 17.17 3.04 -12.75
C THR A 67 16.48 1.72 -12.49
N GLN A 68 16.76 0.67 -13.25
CA GLN A 68 16.20 -0.66 -12.97
C GLN A 68 16.56 -1.17 -11.56
N LYS A 69 17.82 -0.98 -11.13
CA LYS A 69 18.26 -1.34 -9.78
C LYS A 69 17.56 -0.48 -8.71
N HIS A 70 17.46 0.83 -8.94
CA HIS A 70 16.76 1.73 -8.03
C HIS A 70 15.26 1.41 -7.93
N LEU A 71 14.61 1.08 -9.04
CA LEU A 71 13.22 0.64 -9.07
C LEU A 71 13.00 -0.57 -8.16
N ARG A 72 13.86 -1.59 -8.24
CA ARG A 72 13.76 -2.75 -7.34
C ARG A 72 13.95 -2.36 -5.89
N GLN A 73 14.97 -1.55 -5.60
CA GLN A 73 15.26 -1.11 -4.24
C GLN A 73 14.06 -0.34 -3.65
N SER A 74 13.52 0.62 -4.39
CA SER A 74 12.37 1.42 -3.97
C SER A 74 11.09 0.60 -3.84
N TYR A 75 10.84 -0.31 -4.78
CA TYR A 75 9.71 -1.25 -4.72
C TYR A 75 9.77 -2.12 -3.45
N CYS A 76 10.93 -2.73 -3.18
CA CYS A 76 11.11 -3.60 -2.02
C CYS A 76 11.12 -2.83 -0.70
N ALA A 77 11.68 -1.63 -0.67
CA ALA A 77 11.60 -0.73 0.49
C ALA A 77 10.17 -0.26 0.77
N GLY A 78 9.30 -0.27 -0.25
CA GLY A 78 7.89 0.05 -0.14
C GLY A 78 7.02 -1.06 0.46
N ASN A 79 7.56 -2.26 0.68
CA ASN A 79 6.81 -3.33 1.34
C ASN A 79 6.37 -2.91 2.75
N ILE A 80 5.13 -3.25 3.06
CA ILE A 80 4.50 -3.04 4.36
C ILE A 80 4.44 -4.40 5.04
N ASP A 81 5.32 -4.61 6.02
CA ASP A 81 5.43 -5.89 6.73
C ASP A 81 4.39 -6.04 7.85
N GLN A 82 3.95 -4.91 8.42
CA GLN A 82 2.95 -4.82 9.49
C GLN A 82 1.81 -3.92 9.04
N TRP A 83 0.58 -4.36 9.29
CA TRP A 83 -0.62 -3.58 9.04
C TRP A 83 -1.62 -3.79 10.16
N GLY A 84 -1.38 -3.09 11.27
CA GLY A 84 -2.20 -3.14 12.48
C GLY A 84 -2.83 -1.79 12.80
N GLU A 85 -3.22 -1.64 14.07
CA GLU A 85 -3.89 -0.44 14.55
C GLU A 85 -3.02 0.83 14.44
N ALA A 86 -1.70 0.71 14.67
CA ALA A 86 -0.78 1.84 14.59
C ALA A 86 -0.70 2.40 13.16
N GLU A 87 -0.53 1.53 12.16
CA GLU A 87 -0.47 1.93 10.75
C GLU A 87 -1.82 2.48 10.25
N GLN A 88 -2.94 1.91 10.70
CA GLN A 88 -4.28 2.41 10.36
C GLN A 88 -4.53 3.79 10.97
N LYS A 89 -4.18 4.02 12.24
CA LYS A 89 -4.23 5.35 12.87
C LYS A 89 -3.33 6.36 12.18
N ALA A 90 -2.15 5.92 11.72
CA ALA A 90 -1.27 6.78 10.93
C ALA A 90 -1.91 7.17 9.59
N ALA A 91 -2.58 6.25 8.90
CA ALA A 91 -3.33 6.54 7.69
C ALA A 91 -4.50 7.52 7.94
N GLU A 92 -5.20 7.38 9.07
CA GLU A 92 -6.24 8.32 9.51
C GLU A 92 -5.67 9.74 9.73
N LYS A 93 -4.50 9.86 10.37
CA LYS A 93 -3.81 11.15 10.52
C LYS A 93 -3.47 11.77 9.17
N VAL A 94 -2.95 10.98 8.23
CA VAL A 94 -2.68 11.45 6.85
C VAL A 94 -3.98 11.97 6.21
N TYR A 95 -5.07 11.22 6.32
CA TYR A 95 -6.35 11.62 5.77
C TYR A 95 -6.83 12.98 6.32
N VAL A 96 -6.76 13.18 7.63
CA VAL A 96 -7.16 14.44 8.27
C VAL A 96 -6.30 15.61 7.78
N LEU A 97 -4.98 15.40 7.67
CA LEU A 97 -4.08 16.42 7.09
C LEU A 97 -4.47 16.76 5.66
N LEU A 98 -4.74 15.75 4.81
CA LEU A 98 -5.18 16.00 3.44
C LEU A 98 -6.52 16.74 3.40
N HIS A 99 -7.47 16.41 4.26
CA HIS A 99 -8.75 17.11 4.34
C HIS A 99 -8.56 18.59 4.70
N GLN A 100 -7.77 18.89 5.73
CA GLN A 100 -7.49 20.25 6.19
C GLN A 100 -6.78 21.10 5.12
N GLN A 101 -5.80 20.51 4.41
CA GLN A 101 -4.98 21.26 3.45
C GLN A 101 -5.62 21.38 2.06
N SER A 102 -6.43 20.41 1.64
CA SER A 102 -6.94 20.35 0.26
C SER A 102 -8.24 21.12 0.01
N LYS A 103 -8.82 21.79 1.03
CA LYS A 103 -10.15 22.43 0.94
C LYS A 103 -11.19 21.49 0.31
N GLN A 104 -11.25 20.24 0.80
CA GLN A 104 -12.14 19.16 0.31
C GLN A 104 -11.79 18.54 -1.06
N ALA A 105 -10.76 19.01 -1.77
CA ALA A 105 -10.44 18.48 -3.11
C ALA A 105 -10.00 17.01 -3.11
N LEU A 106 -9.37 16.52 -2.03
CA LEU A 106 -8.84 15.15 -1.95
C LEU A 106 -9.74 14.19 -1.16
N THR A 107 -10.61 14.69 -0.30
CA THR A 107 -11.39 13.88 0.66
C THR A 107 -12.90 14.14 0.59
N GLY A 108 -13.33 15.07 -0.26
CA GLY A 108 -14.71 15.52 -0.31
C GLY A 108 -15.17 16.11 1.03
N LYS A 109 -16.44 15.87 1.37
CA LYS A 109 -17.07 16.40 2.59
C LYS A 109 -16.73 15.61 3.86
N SER A 110 -16.09 14.45 3.74
CA SER A 110 -15.83 13.59 4.89
C SER A 110 -14.59 14.09 5.63
N GLU A 111 -14.79 14.63 6.83
CA GLU A 111 -13.72 15.19 7.68
C GLU A 111 -12.81 14.10 8.27
N GLN A 112 -13.34 12.88 8.39
CA GLN A 112 -12.65 11.72 8.95
C GLN A 112 -12.67 10.55 7.96
N LEU A 113 -11.72 9.62 8.14
CA LEU A 113 -11.74 8.36 7.42
C LEU A 113 -12.90 7.52 7.95
N GLN A 114 -13.75 7.00 7.06
CA GLN A 114 -14.95 6.28 7.46
C GLN A 114 -14.61 4.95 8.12
N THR A 115 -15.36 4.57 9.16
CA THR A 115 -15.23 3.25 9.77
C THR A 115 -15.49 2.16 8.73
N GLY A 116 -14.69 1.10 8.74
CA GLY A 116 -14.77 0.02 7.75
C GLY A 116 -14.00 0.27 6.45
N THR A 117 -13.29 1.40 6.32
CA THR A 117 -12.41 1.67 5.16
C THR A 117 -11.33 0.59 5.00
N PHE A 118 -10.77 0.11 6.12
CA PHE A 118 -9.79 -0.98 6.10
C PHE A 118 -10.45 -2.32 6.39
N TRP A 119 -10.34 -3.23 5.42
CA TRP A 119 -10.84 -4.60 5.53
C TRP A 119 -10.13 -5.39 6.63
N LYS A 120 -10.89 -6.21 7.36
CA LYS A 120 -10.38 -7.15 8.36
C LYS A 120 -10.80 -8.56 7.96
N PHE A 121 -9.83 -9.46 7.91
CA PHE A 121 -10.14 -10.89 7.85
C PHE A 121 -10.58 -11.31 9.25
N ASN A 122 -11.82 -11.79 9.36
CA ASN A 122 -12.35 -12.41 10.56
C ASN A 122 -11.86 -13.85 10.67
#